data_AF-H1VZ82-F1
#
_entry.id   AF-H1VZ82-F1
#
_cell.length_a   1.000
_cell.length_b   1.000
_cell.length_c   1.000
_cell.angle_alpha   90.00
_cell.angle_beta   90.00
_cell.angle_gamma   90.00
#
_symmetry.space_group_name_H-M   'P 1'
#
loop_
_entity.id
_entity.type
_entity.pdbx_description
1 polymer ?
#
loop_
_entity_poly.entity_id
_entity_poly.type
_entity_poly.pdbx_seq_one_letter_code
_entity_poly.pdbx_strand_id
1 'polypeptide(L)'
;MPKPRTKRQAIRDERKKKRRETHEENPDAIDDERQSKRRRVGDEEDQDQDQDAEHQTYDDAGDHQQSFHGNGPEKEFFGMLADEEQEYFRRADELLELNQFPSPEERHVFLQNVYKEARGKELKLASSQSLSRLMERLILLSNTKQKKQIFNAFAGHFLSLVQHRFASHCCEKLFLESAPIVTQELGGIVPEPEADDEMELEEGAEPDNTMENLFLMTLDEFEQHMGFLLTDRFGSHTLRVLLIVLSGRPLDDSAAKSLLKSKKKEYISVQGATGASDELTHQLRAVPESFTLATKKIIQDAVAGMDFTALRVLAKHPTGNPLLQLLLELDISLNHKTDKASAAASSKDSLLYRLLPDAPASLSDETSQAADFVNSMVYDQIGSRLLETLITNCPGKIFKALSHNFFGERIATYVRNDIASYPALRVLNRVSKDDLVEAVKKIIPAVPLLVTKARYNVLKTLFERCEARGAYEEKSALTRALTDA
;
A
#
# COMPACT_ATOMS: atom_id res chain seq x y z
N MET A 1 5.02 22.33 46.42
CA MET A 1 6.08 23.02 45.65
C MET A 1 6.04 22.54 44.21
N PRO A 2 6.05 23.41 43.17
CA PRO A 2 6.04 22.97 41.79
C PRO A 2 7.39 22.35 41.41
N LYS A 3 7.37 21.26 40.62
CA LYS A 3 8.58 20.56 40.15
C LYS A 3 9.50 21.51 39.34
N PRO A 4 10.83 21.37 39.45
CA PRO A 4 11.77 22.20 38.69
C PRO A 4 11.64 21.92 37.19
N ARG A 5 11.57 23.00 36.39
CA ARG A 5 11.46 22.96 34.92
C ARG A 5 12.73 22.35 34.31
N THR A 6 12.55 21.53 33.28
CA THR A 6 13.67 20.91 32.56
C THR A 6 14.38 21.94 31.65
N LYS A 7 15.70 21.78 31.43
CA LYS A 7 16.51 22.66 30.55
C LYS A 7 15.91 22.82 29.14
N ARG A 8 15.25 21.78 28.62
CA ARG A 8 14.58 21.81 27.30
C ARG A 8 13.37 22.76 27.28
N GLN A 9 12.62 22.85 28.38
CA GLN A 9 11.48 23.76 28.48
C GLN A 9 11.92 25.23 28.54
N ALA A 10 13.02 25.53 29.25
CA ALA A 10 13.56 26.88 29.31
C ALA A 10 14.03 27.38 27.93
N ILE A 11 14.75 26.53 27.17
CA ILE A 11 15.22 26.86 25.81
C ILE A 11 14.04 27.05 24.84
N ARG A 12 12.96 26.28 25.00
CA ARG A 12 11.75 26.40 24.18
C ARG A 12 11.03 27.72 24.44
N ASP A 13 10.89 28.13 25.70
CA ASP A 13 10.26 29.40 26.07
C ASP A 13 11.08 30.60 25.60
N GLU A 14 12.41 30.50 25.65
CA GLU A 14 13.33 31.54 25.17
C GLU A 14 13.24 31.71 23.64
N ARG A 15 13.16 30.61 22.88
CA ARG A 15 12.91 30.65 21.43
C ARG A 15 11.53 31.22 21.08
N LYS A 16 10.51 30.90 21.88
CA LYS A 16 9.13 31.38 21.67
C LYS A 16 9.02 32.88 21.95
N LYS A 17 9.76 33.37 22.95
CA LYS A 17 9.87 34.80 23.26
C LYS A 17 10.59 35.56 22.15
N LYS A 18 11.74 35.04 21.67
CA LYS A 18 12.50 35.66 20.58
C LYS A 18 11.71 35.77 19.27
N ARG A 19 10.86 34.78 18.96
CA ARG A 19 9.95 34.78 17.81
C ARG A 19 8.81 35.79 17.93
N ARG A 20 8.34 36.08 19.16
CA ARG A 20 7.33 37.11 19.39
C ARG A 20 7.92 38.52 19.28
N GLU A 21 9.11 38.72 19.84
CA GLU A 21 9.83 40.00 19.76
C GLU A 21 10.17 40.37 18.30
N THR A 22 10.60 39.41 17.49
CA THR A 22 10.84 39.64 16.04
C THR A 22 9.57 39.89 15.23
N HIS A 23 8.42 39.37 15.66
CA HIS A 23 7.13 39.60 15.01
C HIS A 23 6.52 40.97 15.39
N GLU A 24 6.85 41.49 16.57
CA GLU A 24 6.42 42.83 17.00
C GLU A 24 7.32 43.94 16.41
N GLU A 25 8.59 43.67 16.14
CA GLU A 25 9.54 44.68 15.62
C GLU A 25 9.46 44.92 14.11
N ASN A 26 8.95 43.99 13.29
CA ASN A 26 8.88 44.20 11.83
C ASN A 26 7.78 43.39 11.10
N PRO A 27 6.54 43.91 11.01
CA PRO A 27 5.39 43.20 10.44
C PRO A 27 5.49 42.88 8.94
N ASP A 28 6.27 43.65 8.18
CA ASP A 28 6.32 43.59 6.71
C ASP A 28 7.37 42.58 6.17
N ALA A 29 8.18 41.96 7.03
CA ALA A 29 9.21 41.00 6.61
C ALA A 29 8.65 39.63 6.15
N ILE A 30 7.34 39.38 6.32
CA ILE A 30 6.72 38.09 6.03
C ILE A 30 6.41 37.91 4.53
N ASP A 31 6.19 38.99 3.78
CA ASP A 31 5.80 38.89 2.37
C ASP A 31 7.00 38.57 1.45
N ASP A 32 8.19 39.08 1.78
CA ASP A 32 9.44 38.74 1.07
C ASP A 32 9.94 37.30 1.36
N GLU A 33 9.70 36.76 2.57
CA GLU A 33 9.99 35.35 2.87
C GLU A 33 9.04 34.37 2.17
N ARG A 34 7.77 34.76 1.95
CA ARG A 34 6.79 33.91 1.24
C ARG A 34 7.05 33.86 -0.26
N GLN A 35 7.56 34.93 -0.86
CA GLN A 35 7.91 34.96 -2.29
C GLN A 35 9.26 34.29 -2.59
N SER A 36 10.24 34.37 -1.68
CA SER A 36 11.56 33.74 -1.86
C SER A 36 11.56 32.22 -1.67
N LYS A 37 10.63 31.64 -0.88
CA LYS A 37 10.48 30.18 -0.72
C LYS A 37 9.87 29.45 -1.94
N ARG A 38 9.35 30.16 -2.94
CA ARG A 38 8.87 29.54 -4.20
C ARG A 38 9.97 29.33 -5.25
N ARG A 39 11.21 29.75 -5.01
CA ARG A 39 12.35 29.56 -5.92
C ARG A 39 13.63 29.17 -5.17
N ARG A 40 13.80 27.89 -4.85
CA ARG A 40 15.10 27.18 -4.89
C ARG A 40 14.92 25.68 -4.63
N VAL A 41 15.60 24.89 -5.45
CA VAL A 41 15.65 23.42 -5.46
C VAL A 41 16.91 22.96 -4.73
N GLY A 42 16.81 21.81 -4.04
CA GLY A 42 17.88 20.82 -3.93
C GLY A 42 18.72 20.84 -2.65
N ASP A 43 18.33 20.03 -1.67
CA ASP A 43 19.23 19.05 -1.04
C ASP A 43 18.39 17.90 -0.46
N GLU A 44 18.74 16.69 -0.86
CA GLU A 44 18.20 15.43 -0.34
C GLU A 44 18.89 15.11 0.99
N GLU A 45 18.26 15.45 2.11
CA GLU A 45 18.48 14.77 3.39
C GLU A 45 17.14 14.68 4.13
N ASP A 46 16.92 13.53 4.76
CA ASP A 46 15.80 13.20 5.65
C ASP A 46 15.38 14.40 6.51
N GLN A 47 14.16 14.90 6.29
CA GLN A 47 13.48 15.78 7.24
C GLN A 47 12.05 15.32 7.45
N ASP A 48 11.91 14.59 8.55
CA ASP A 48 10.83 14.75 9.52
C ASP A 48 10.23 16.16 9.45
N GLN A 49 8.98 16.24 9.01
CA GLN A 49 8.12 17.35 9.39
C GLN A 49 7.18 16.85 10.48
N ASP A 50 7.66 16.96 11.72
CA ASP A 50 6.82 17.28 12.87
C ASP A 50 5.93 18.47 12.49
N GLN A 51 4.70 18.18 12.07
CA GLN A 51 3.61 19.14 12.17
C GLN A 51 2.89 18.86 13.48
N ASP A 52 2.95 19.87 14.33
CA ASP A 52 2.43 19.93 15.69
C ASP A 52 1.13 19.12 15.89
N ALA A 53 1.19 18.26 16.89
CA ALA A 53 0.02 17.69 17.55
C ALA A 53 -0.80 18.81 18.20
N GLU A 54 -1.75 19.36 17.46
CA GLU A 54 -2.93 19.97 18.05
C GLU A 54 -4.04 18.93 18.14
N HIS A 55 -4.43 18.64 19.38
CA HIS A 55 -5.70 18.02 19.73
C HIS A 55 -6.83 18.73 18.98
N GLN A 56 -7.29 18.12 17.89
CA GLN A 56 -8.57 18.48 17.29
C GLN A 56 -9.49 17.27 17.45
N THR A 57 -10.44 17.44 18.37
CA THR A 57 -11.73 16.74 18.34
C THR A 57 -12.36 17.03 17.00
N TYR A 58 -12.36 16.04 16.10
CA TYR A 58 -13.05 16.16 14.82
C TYR A 58 -14.52 15.79 15.02
N ASP A 59 -15.37 16.81 14.94
CA ASP A 59 -16.80 16.66 14.77
C ASP A 59 -17.11 15.92 13.47
N ASP A 60 -18.07 15.01 13.57
CA ASP A 60 -18.63 14.12 12.55
C ASP A 60 -19.49 14.86 11.50
N ALA A 61 -19.03 16.01 11.01
CA ALA A 61 -19.79 16.86 10.12
C ALA A 61 -19.01 17.24 8.86
N GLY A 62 -19.21 16.45 7.80
CA GLY A 62 -18.96 16.87 6.42
C GLY A 62 -17.85 16.12 5.71
N ASP A 63 -18.12 14.87 5.29
CA ASP A 63 -17.25 14.16 4.34
C ASP A 63 -18.06 13.83 3.07
N HIS A 64 -18.23 14.84 2.21
CA HIS A 64 -18.75 14.64 0.85
C HIS A 64 -17.58 14.48 -0.12
N GLN A 65 -16.91 13.33 -0.05
CA GLN A 65 -16.16 12.81 -1.19
C GLN A 65 -17.13 11.96 -2.02
N GLN A 66 -17.37 12.35 -3.28
CA GLN A 66 -18.26 11.62 -4.19
C GLN A 66 -17.72 10.20 -4.36
N SER A 67 -18.43 9.23 -3.76
CA SER A 67 -18.15 7.81 -3.94
C SER A 67 -18.31 7.43 -5.40
N PHE A 68 -17.34 6.67 -5.93
CA PHE A 68 -17.28 6.37 -7.36
C PHE A 68 -18.41 5.43 -7.81
N HIS A 69 -19.06 4.71 -6.87
CA HIS A 69 -20.31 3.99 -7.07
C HIS A 69 -21.06 3.80 -5.74
N GLY A 70 -22.33 4.22 -5.68
CA GLY A 70 -23.31 3.84 -4.65
C GLY A 70 -23.20 4.57 -3.29
N ASN A 71 -24.30 4.52 -2.51
CA ASN A 71 -24.23 4.74 -1.06
C ASN A 71 -23.41 3.58 -0.48
N GLY A 72 -22.32 3.89 0.23
CA GLY A 72 -21.58 2.88 0.97
C GLY A 72 -22.50 2.13 1.95
N PRO A 73 -22.17 0.87 2.32
CA PRO A 73 -22.93 0.14 3.31
C PRO A 73 -23.04 0.93 4.63
N GLU A 74 -24.14 0.77 5.36
CA GLU A 74 -24.34 1.46 6.63
C GLU A 74 -23.19 1.13 7.60
N LYS A 75 -22.66 2.15 8.28
CA LYS A 75 -21.61 1.95 9.27
C LYS A 75 -22.20 1.27 10.50
N GLU A 76 -21.85 0.01 10.67
CA GLU A 76 -22.27 -0.78 11.80
C GLU A 76 -21.66 -0.26 13.11
N PHE A 77 -22.47 -0.21 14.16
CA PHE A 77 -22.03 0.17 15.50
C PHE A 77 -22.11 -1.04 16.44
N PHE A 78 -20.95 -1.50 16.88
CA PHE A 78 -20.82 -2.70 17.71
C PHE A 78 -21.08 -2.46 19.20
N GLY A 79 -21.40 -1.22 19.60
CA GLY A 79 -21.59 -0.83 20.99
C GLY A 79 -20.30 -0.39 21.67
N MET A 80 -20.45 0.12 22.91
CA MET A 80 -19.33 0.47 23.77
C MET A 80 -19.10 -0.62 24.83
N LEU A 81 -17.88 -0.66 25.35
CA LEU A 81 -17.54 -1.40 26.56
C LEU A 81 -17.91 -0.59 27.79
N ALA A 82 -18.26 -1.25 28.88
CA ALA A 82 -18.46 -0.60 30.17
C ALA A 82 -17.14 0.00 30.68
N ASP A 83 -17.21 1.01 31.54
CA ASP A 83 -16.02 1.73 32.01
C ASP A 83 -15.01 0.80 32.70
N GLU A 84 -15.50 -0.17 33.48
CA GLU A 84 -14.67 -1.18 34.16
C GLU A 84 -13.93 -2.08 33.15
N GLU A 85 -14.60 -2.48 32.08
CA GLU A 85 -14.02 -3.29 31.00
C GLU A 85 -12.97 -2.47 30.23
N GLN A 86 -13.27 -1.21 29.93
CA GLN A 86 -12.32 -0.31 29.26
C GLN A 86 -11.04 -0.13 30.10
N GLU A 87 -11.17 0.06 31.41
CA GLU A 87 -10.03 0.20 32.31
C GLU A 87 -9.23 -1.11 32.44
N TYR A 88 -9.91 -2.26 32.49
CA TYR A 88 -9.25 -3.56 32.45
C TYR A 88 -8.40 -3.72 31.18
N PHE A 89 -8.98 -3.52 30.00
CA PHE A 89 -8.29 -3.72 28.74
C PHE A 89 -7.19 -2.68 28.51
N ARG A 90 -7.37 -1.43 28.95
CA ARG A 90 -6.31 -0.41 28.88
C ARG A 90 -5.10 -0.82 29.72
N ARG A 91 -5.31 -1.30 30.94
CA ARG A 91 -4.22 -1.82 31.78
C ARG A 91 -3.56 -3.04 31.16
N ALA A 92 -4.35 -3.93 30.56
CA ALA A 92 -3.80 -5.09 29.85
C ALA A 92 -2.92 -4.68 28.67
N ASP A 93 -3.33 -3.65 27.93
CA ASP A 93 -2.58 -3.10 26.81
C ASP A 93 -1.22 -2.54 27.23
N GLU A 94 -1.20 -1.73 28.29
CA GLU A 94 0.03 -1.15 28.86
C GLU A 94 0.99 -2.24 29.34
N LEU A 95 0.49 -3.29 30.00
CA LEU A 95 1.30 -4.42 30.45
C LEU A 95 1.90 -5.22 29.28
N LEU A 96 1.13 -5.45 28.23
CA LEU A 96 1.59 -6.17 27.03
C LEU A 96 2.57 -5.35 26.20
N GLU A 97 2.40 -4.02 26.14
CA GLU A 97 3.32 -3.12 25.48
C GLU A 97 4.70 -3.11 26.16
N LEU A 98 4.72 -3.05 27.49
CA LEU A 98 5.95 -3.14 28.26
C LEU A 98 6.59 -4.54 28.16
N ASN A 99 5.76 -5.58 28.07
CA ASN A 99 6.16 -6.98 27.98
C ASN A 99 7.18 -7.43 29.05
N GLN A 100 7.07 -6.89 30.27
CA GLN A 100 7.96 -7.17 31.41
C GLN A 100 7.35 -8.22 32.35
N PHE A 101 7.04 -9.39 31.83
CA PHE A 101 6.53 -10.50 32.64
C PHE A 101 7.68 -11.22 33.37
N PRO A 102 7.48 -11.68 34.62
CA PRO A 102 8.49 -12.43 35.36
C PRO A 102 8.93 -13.72 34.67
N SER A 103 8.01 -14.39 33.96
CA SER A 103 8.33 -15.56 33.13
C SER A 103 7.42 -15.67 31.88
N PRO A 104 7.82 -16.44 30.85
CA PRO A 104 6.97 -16.75 29.70
C PRO A 104 5.65 -17.42 30.06
N GLU A 105 5.64 -18.27 31.10
CA GLU A 105 4.45 -18.97 31.59
C GLU A 105 3.46 -18.00 32.23
N GLU A 106 3.94 -17.06 33.06
CA GLU A 106 3.08 -16.01 33.62
C GLU A 106 2.48 -15.11 32.53
N ARG A 107 3.27 -14.80 31.49
CA ARG A 107 2.78 -14.10 30.30
C ARG A 107 1.69 -14.89 29.59
N HIS A 108 1.88 -16.21 29.42
CA HIS A 108 0.89 -17.08 28.79
C HIS A 108 -0.42 -17.09 29.58
N VAL A 109 -0.38 -17.31 30.90
CA VAL A 109 -1.56 -17.27 31.77
C VAL A 109 -2.25 -15.91 31.73
N PHE A 110 -1.48 -14.81 31.73
CA PHE A 110 -2.03 -13.47 31.58
C PHE A 110 -2.78 -13.31 30.25
N LEU A 111 -2.18 -13.73 29.14
CA LEU A 111 -2.81 -13.67 27.82
C LEU A 111 -4.11 -14.47 27.77
N GLN A 112 -4.14 -15.70 28.31
CA GLN A 112 -5.35 -16.51 28.36
C GLN A 112 -6.49 -15.80 29.09
N ASN A 113 -6.19 -15.14 30.21
CA ASN A 113 -7.19 -14.36 30.95
C ASN A 113 -7.72 -13.18 30.13
N VAL A 114 -6.84 -12.48 29.39
CA VAL A 114 -7.25 -11.38 28.51
C VAL A 114 -8.13 -11.88 27.36
N TYR A 115 -7.78 -13.01 26.73
CA TYR A 115 -8.61 -13.63 25.68
C TYR A 115 -9.98 -14.05 26.21
N LYS A 116 -10.02 -14.64 27.41
CA LYS A 116 -11.27 -15.04 28.05
C LYS A 116 -12.18 -13.84 28.29
N GLU A 117 -11.62 -12.73 28.76
CA GLU A 117 -12.39 -11.49 29.00
C GLU A 117 -12.82 -10.80 27.69
N ALA A 118 -12.03 -10.95 26.62
CA ALA A 118 -12.31 -10.40 25.30
C ALA A 118 -13.42 -11.14 24.52
N ARG A 119 -13.77 -12.36 24.95
CA ARG A 119 -14.77 -13.22 24.29
C ARG A 119 -16.12 -12.51 24.18
N GLY A 120 -16.67 -12.43 22.96
CA GLY A 120 -17.93 -11.73 22.66
C GLY A 120 -17.83 -10.20 22.67
N LYS A 121 -16.61 -9.65 22.81
CA LYS A 121 -16.30 -8.22 22.86
C LYS A 121 -15.29 -7.81 21.78
N GLU A 122 -14.92 -8.73 20.89
CA GLU A 122 -13.86 -8.59 19.89
C GLU A 122 -14.14 -7.44 18.93
N LEU A 123 -15.37 -7.35 18.41
CA LEU A 123 -15.80 -6.27 17.50
C LEU A 123 -15.69 -4.90 18.18
N LYS A 124 -16.15 -4.79 19.44
CA LYS A 124 -16.07 -3.55 20.23
C LYS A 124 -14.61 -3.13 20.46
N LEU A 125 -13.75 -4.09 20.78
CA LEU A 125 -12.31 -3.87 20.98
C LEU A 125 -11.66 -3.37 19.69
N ALA A 126 -11.90 -4.06 18.57
CA ALA A 126 -11.34 -3.71 17.26
C ALA A 126 -11.81 -2.33 16.77
N SER A 127 -13.08 -1.95 17.03
CA SER A 127 -13.63 -0.66 16.63
C SER A 127 -13.34 0.48 17.61
N SER A 128 -12.67 0.22 18.74
CA SER A 128 -12.41 1.24 19.77
C SER A 128 -11.14 2.04 19.48
N GLN A 129 -11.23 3.37 19.57
CA GLN A 129 -10.06 4.27 19.41
C GLN A 129 -8.92 3.95 20.37
N SER A 130 -9.25 3.56 21.61
CA SER A 130 -8.23 3.31 22.65
C SER A 130 -7.80 1.86 22.72
N LEU A 131 -8.60 0.91 22.21
CA LEU A 131 -8.36 -0.53 22.41
C LEU A 131 -8.11 -1.32 21.12
N SER A 132 -8.24 -0.71 19.92
CA SER A 132 -7.89 -1.38 18.67
C SER A 132 -6.42 -1.81 18.64
N ARG A 133 -5.55 -1.02 19.30
CA ARG A 133 -4.14 -1.35 19.47
C ARG A 133 -3.92 -2.62 20.30
N LEU A 134 -4.70 -2.79 21.37
CA LEU A 134 -4.70 -4.04 22.14
C LEU A 134 -5.09 -5.21 21.24
N MET A 135 -6.13 -5.06 20.42
CA MET A 135 -6.54 -6.12 19.50
C MET A 135 -5.43 -6.49 18.51
N GLU A 136 -4.72 -5.51 17.94
CA GLU A 136 -3.55 -5.76 17.09
C GLU A 136 -2.40 -6.48 17.84
N ARG A 137 -2.16 -6.13 19.11
CA ARG A 137 -1.18 -6.83 19.97
C ARG A 137 -1.63 -8.24 20.31
N LEU A 138 -2.92 -8.47 20.56
CA LEU A 138 -3.45 -9.82 20.79
C LEU A 138 -3.23 -10.67 19.53
N ILE A 139 -3.58 -10.18 18.34
CA ILE A 139 -3.34 -10.88 17.07
C ILE A 139 -1.87 -11.29 16.90
N LEU A 140 -0.93 -10.40 17.24
CA LEU A 140 0.52 -10.67 17.21
C LEU A 140 0.93 -11.82 18.12
N LEU A 141 0.28 -11.92 19.28
CA LEU A 141 0.58 -12.90 20.33
C LEU A 141 -0.27 -14.16 20.20
N SER A 142 -1.26 -14.17 19.31
CA SER A 142 -2.16 -15.29 19.09
C SER A 142 -1.42 -16.49 18.49
N ASN A 143 -1.73 -17.70 18.95
CA ASN A 143 -1.43 -18.92 18.21
C ASN A 143 -2.44 -19.14 17.05
N THR A 144 -2.29 -20.24 16.30
CA THR A 144 -3.17 -20.54 15.15
C THR A 144 -4.65 -20.66 15.56
N LYS A 145 -4.95 -21.37 16.66
CA LYS A 145 -6.31 -21.55 17.16
C LYS A 145 -6.96 -20.21 17.51
N GLN A 146 -6.24 -19.36 18.25
CA GLN A 146 -6.68 -18.01 18.62
C GLN A 146 -6.92 -17.13 17.37
N LYS A 147 -6.05 -17.16 16.38
CA LYS A 147 -6.27 -16.39 15.13
C LYS A 147 -7.52 -16.85 14.39
N LYS A 148 -7.77 -18.17 14.30
CA LYS A 148 -9.01 -18.73 13.71
C LYS A 148 -10.26 -18.27 14.47
N GLN A 149 -10.20 -18.21 15.80
CA GLN A 149 -11.29 -17.68 16.63
C GLN A 149 -11.55 -16.20 16.36
N ILE A 150 -10.50 -15.38 16.21
CA ILE A 150 -10.65 -13.96 15.87
C ILE A 150 -11.29 -13.80 14.49
N PHE A 151 -10.91 -14.63 13.50
CA PHE A 151 -11.59 -14.68 12.20
C PHE A 151 -13.09 -14.97 12.35
N ASN A 152 -13.46 -15.98 13.14
CA ASN A 152 -14.85 -16.33 13.38
C ASN A 152 -15.61 -15.22 14.11
N ALA A 153 -14.98 -14.55 15.08
CA ALA A 153 -15.59 -13.42 15.79
C ALA A 153 -15.82 -12.19 14.89
N PHE A 154 -15.04 -12.06 13.81
CA PHE A 154 -15.19 -10.99 12.81
C PHE A 154 -16.09 -11.38 11.63
N ALA A 155 -16.40 -12.67 11.47
CA ALA A 155 -17.20 -13.18 10.38
C ALA A 155 -18.59 -12.53 10.34
N GLY A 156 -19.04 -12.19 9.13
CA GLY A 156 -20.27 -11.43 8.88
C GLY A 156 -20.11 -9.91 9.05
N HIS A 157 -18.98 -9.44 9.58
CA HIS A 157 -18.73 -8.03 9.84
C HIS A 157 -17.47 -7.50 9.13
N PHE A 158 -16.75 -8.31 8.35
CA PHE A 158 -15.50 -7.89 7.73
C PHE A 158 -15.70 -6.68 6.84
N LEU A 159 -16.80 -6.61 6.09
CA LEU A 159 -17.10 -5.46 5.25
C LEU A 159 -17.12 -4.16 6.06
N SER A 160 -17.80 -4.15 7.21
CA SER A 160 -17.83 -3.01 8.14
C SER A 160 -16.44 -2.71 8.72
N LEU A 161 -15.71 -3.75 9.13
CA LEU A 161 -14.43 -3.60 9.81
C LEU A 161 -13.32 -3.06 8.90
N VAL A 162 -13.22 -3.52 7.65
CA VAL A 162 -12.18 -3.04 6.71
C VAL A 162 -12.35 -1.58 6.31
N GLN A 163 -13.57 -1.04 6.42
CA GLN A 163 -13.90 0.36 6.17
C GLN A 163 -13.74 1.24 7.42
N HIS A 164 -13.49 0.64 8.58
CA HIS A 164 -13.49 1.35 9.85
C HIS A 164 -12.08 1.86 10.21
N ARG A 165 -11.96 3.13 10.59
CA ARG A 165 -10.68 3.84 10.85
C ARG A 165 -9.71 3.20 11.86
N PHE A 166 -10.19 2.27 12.69
CA PHE A 166 -9.40 1.55 13.69
C PHE A 166 -9.37 0.05 13.36
N ALA A 167 -10.54 -0.61 13.34
CA ALA A 167 -10.66 -2.02 12.99
C ALA A 167 -10.07 -2.43 11.63
N SER A 168 -9.94 -1.53 10.64
CA SER A 168 -9.26 -1.86 9.38
C SER A 168 -7.82 -2.29 9.62
N HIS A 169 -7.14 -1.70 10.61
CA HIS A 169 -5.79 -2.07 11.00
C HIS A 169 -5.75 -3.42 11.72
N CYS A 170 -6.74 -3.73 12.56
CA CYS A 170 -6.88 -5.06 13.14
C CYS A 170 -7.06 -6.13 12.04
N CYS A 171 -7.87 -5.85 11.01
CA CYS A 171 -8.06 -6.75 9.87
C CYS A 171 -6.75 -6.94 9.08
N GLU A 172 -6.06 -5.85 8.74
CA GLU A 172 -4.75 -5.93 8.10
C GLU A 172 -3.78 -6.79 8.91
N LYS A 173 -3.75 -6.59 10.25
CA LYS A 173 -2.85 -7.34 11.11
C LYS A 173 -3.21 -8.82 11.16
N LEU A 174 -4.50 -9.13 11.27
CA LEU A 174 -5.01 -10.50 11.24
C LEU A 174 -4.65 -11.20 9.93
N PHE A 175 -4.84 -10.53 8.78
CA PHE A 175 -4.53 -11.09 7.47
C PHE A 175 -3.02 -11.35 7.31
N LEU A 176 -2.18 -10.40 7.73
CA LEU A 176 -0.74 -10.56 7.64
C LEU A 176 -0.26 -11.69 8.55
N GLU A 177 -0.63 -11.69 9.83
CA GLU A 177 -0.14 -12.69 10.79
C GLU A 177 -0.71 -14.10 10.55
N SER A 178 -1.81 -14.21 9.80
CA SER A 178 -2.40 -15.50 9.41
C SER A 178 -1.93 -16.02 8.04
N ALA A 179 -1.28 -15.19 7.24
CA ALA A 179 -0.79 -15.59 5.92
C ALA A 179 0.21 -16.77 5.95
N PRO A 180 1.16 -16.88 6.91
CA PRO A 180 2.08 -18.01 7.02
C PRO A 180 1.37 -19.31 7.37
N ILE A 181 0.29 -19.24 8.16
CA ILE A 181 -0.51 -20.40 8.56
C ILE A 181 -1.11 -21.07 7.34
N VAL A 182 -1.58 -20.31 6.35
CA VAL A 182 -2.07 -20.86 5.07
C VAL A 182 -0.97 -21.67 4.36
N THR A 183 0.25 -21.14 4.33
CA THR A 183 1.41 -21.84 3.72
C THR A 183 1.74 -23.14 4.47
N GLN A 184 1.71 -23.09 5.81
CA GLN A 184 1.99 -24.24 6.67
C GLN A 184 0.93 -25.33 6.51
N GLU A 185 -0.36 -24.97 6.53
CA GLU A 185 -1.47 -25.89 6.30
C GLU A 185 -1.42 -26.51 4.89
N LEU A 186 -1.06 -25.72 3.87
CA LEU A 186 -0.84 -26.24 2.51
C LEU A 186 0.29 -27.28 2.45
N GLY A 187 1.31 -27.12 3.28
CA GLY A 187 2.41 -28.08 3.45
C GLY A 187 2.06 -29.30 4.32
N GLY A 188 0.81 -29.41 4.81
CA GLY A 188 0.38 -30.47 5.72
C GLY A 188 0.84 -30.30 7.16
N ILE A 189 1.36 -29.11 7.53
CA ILE A 189 1.76 -28.78 8.90
C ILE A 189 0.52 -28.19 9.58
N VAL A 190 -0.12 -28.97 10.44
CA VAL A 190 -1.16 -28.49 11.35
C VAL A 190 -0.50 -28.35 12.72
N PRO A 191 -0.36 -27.13 13.25
CA PRO A 191 0.17 -26.94 14.61
C PRO A 191 -0.71 -27.70 15.60
N GLU A 192 -0.12 -28.61 16.38
CA GLU A 192 -0.86 -29.27 17.46
C GLU A 192 -1.30 -28.21 18.49
N PRO A 193 -2.54 -28.28 19.00
CA PRO A 193 -2.95 -27.42 20.09
C PRO A 193 -2.05 -27.68 21.30
N GLU A 194 -1.49 -26.63 21.90
CA GLU A 194 -0.78 -26.77 23.17
C GLU A 194 -1.74 -27.33 24.22
N ALA A 195 -1.29 -28.30 25.01
CA ALA A 195 -2.13 -29.08 25.93
C ALA A 195 -2.84 -28.23 27.01
N ASP A 196 -2.38 -27.00 27.25
CA ASP A 196 -2.91 -26.05 28.24
C ASP A 196 -3.82 -24.96 27.65
N ASP A 197 -4.16 -25.02 26.34
CA ASP A 197 -5.18 -24.14 25.74
C ASP A 197 -6.60 -24.62 26.14
N GLU A 198 -6.95 -24.48 27.42
CA GLU A 198 -8.27 -24.70 28.04
C GLU A 198 -9.34 -23.69 27.56
N MET A 199 -9.20 -23.15 26.35
CA MET A 199 -10.29 -22.43 25.72
C MET A 199 -11.27 -23.46 25.14
N GLU A 200 -12.30 -23.75 25.94
CA GLU A 200 -13.51 -24.49 25.55
C GLU A 200 -14.02 -23.94 24.22
N LEU A 201 -14.11 -24.82 23.22
CA LEU A 201 -14.86 -24.58 21.99
C LEU A 201 -16.31 -24.31 22.38
N GLU A 202 -16.96 -23.33 21.74
CA GLU A 202 -18.41 -23.21 21.87
C GLU A 202 -19.06 -24.52 21.41
N GLU A 203 -20.02 -25.03 22.19
CA GLU A 203 -20.86 -26.15 21.79
C GLU A 203 -21.58 -25.79 20.49
N GLY A 204 -21.09 -26.34 19.36
CA GLY A 204 -21.63 -26.06 18.02
C GLY A 204 -20.63 -25.51 17.00
N ALA A 205 -19.36 -25.30 17.37
CA ALA A 205 -18.32 -24.92 16.42
C ALA A 205 -18.19 -25.98 15.30
N GLU A 206 -18.37 -25.54 14.05
CA GLU A 206 -18.09 -26.33 12.84
C GLU A 206 -16.67 -26.91 12.86
N PRO A 207 -16.38 -28.02 12.14
CA PRO A 207 -15.03 -28.57 12.05
C PRO A 207 -14.02 -27.45 11.80
N ASP A 208 -12.94 -27.41 12.59
CA ASP A 208 -11.93 -26.33 12.56
C ASP A 208 -11.61 -25.90 11.12
N ASN A 209 -12.22 -24.78 10.68
CA ASN A 209 -12.04 -24.28 9.33
C ASN A 209 -10.54 -24.07 9.08
N THR A 210 -10.07 -24.48 7.89
CA THR A 210 -8.69 -24.17 7.49
C THR A 210 -8.53 -22.65 7.42
N MET A 211 -7.32 -22.16 7.64
CA MET A 211 -7.03 -20.74 7.47
C MET A 211 -7.33 -20.31 6.03
N GLU A 212 -7.08 -21.17 5.04
CA GLU A 212 -7.50 -20.99 3.65
C GLU A 212 -9.01 -20.68 3.55
N ASN A 213 -9.88 -21.50 4.14
CA ASN A 213 -11.33 -21.31 4.07
C ASN A 213 -11.77 -20.01 4.76
N LEU A 214 -11.15 -19.63 5.88
CA LEU A 214 -11.48 -18.38 6.57
C LEU A 214 -11.18 -17.14 5.71
N PHE A 215 -10.07 -17.16 4.97
CA PHE A 215 -9.78 -16.11 3.99
C PHE A 215 -10.81 -16.09 2.85
N LEU A 216 -11.24 -17.25 2.35
CA LEU A 216 -12.24 -17.33 1.28
C LEU A 216 -13.62 -16.82 1.75
N MET A 217 -14.07 -17.22 2.93
CA MET A 217 -15.31 -16.70 3.53
C MET A 217 -15.27 -15.18 3.72
N THR A 218 -14.12 -14.65 4.16
CA THR A 218 -13.90 -13.20 4.25
C THR A 218 -14.06 -12.50 2.90
N LEU A 219 -13.59 -13.12 1.81
CA LEU A 219 -13.71 -12.57 0.46
C LEU A 219 -15.13 -12.59 -0.08
N ASP A 220 -15.91 -13.62 0.26
CA ASP A 220 -17.31 -13.72 -0.13
C ASP A 220 -18.14 -12.54 0.43
N GLU A 221 -17.79 -12.05 1.64
CA GLU A 221 -18.42 -10.85 2.22
C GLU A 221 -18.17 -9.56 1.39
N PHE A 222 -17.12 -9.52 0.56
CA PHE A 222 -16.75 -8.34 -0.22
C PHE A 222 -17.31 -8.34 -1.65
N GLU A 223 -17.81 -9.49 -2.14
CA GLU A 223 -18.10 -9.72 -3.56
C GLU A 223 -18.99 -8.62 -4.17
N GLN A 224 -20.05 -8.22 -3.47
CA GLN A 224 -21.01 -7.23 -3.97
C GLN A 224 -20.56 -5.78 -3.77
N HIS A 225 -19.44 -5.56 -3.08
CA HIS A 225 -18.97 -4.24 -2.65
C HIS A 225 -17.61 -3.85 -3.24
N MET A 226 -17.05 -4.67 -4.14
CA MET A 226 -15.70 -4.48 -4.66
C MET A 226 -15.50 -3.12 -5.35
N GLY A 227 -16.47 -2.69 -6.17
CA GLY A 227 -16.44 -1.40 -6.85
C GLY A 227 -16.38 -0.20 -5.90
N PHE A 228 -17.05 -0.30 -4.75
CA PHE A 228 -17.01 0.72 -3.69
C PHE A 228 -15.67 0.70 -2.95
N LEU A 229 -15.24 -0.49 -2.50
CA LEU A 229 -13.99 -0.70 -1.74
C LEU A 229 -12.75 -0.20 -2.48
N LEU A 230 -12.77 -0.17 -3.82
CA LEU A 230 -11.70 0.42 -4.63
C LEU A 230 -11.36 1.86 -4.24
N THR A 231 -12.37 2.62 -3.82
CA THR A 231 -12.24 4.06 -3.56
C THR A 231 -12.41 4.44 -2.09
N ASP A 232 -12.80 3.50 -1.22
CA ASP A 232 -12.86 3.73 0.21
C ASP A 232 -11.45 3.93 0.81
N ARG A 233 -11.30 4.94 1.66
CA ARG A 233 -10.00 5.36 2.22
C ARG A 233 -9.34 4.29 3.09
N PHE A 234 -10.12 3.44 3.76
CA PHE A 234 -9.62 2.40 4.64
C PHE A 234 -9.67 1.05 3.93
N GLY A 235 -10.83 0.70 3.36
CA GLY A 235 -11.10 -0.54 2.64
C GLY A 235 -10.13 -0.79 1.48
N SER A 236 -9.80 0.23 0.68
CA SER A 236 -8.80 0.10 -0.41
C SER A 236 -7.42 -0.27 0.11
N HIS A 237 -7.05 0.14 1.33
CA HIS A 237 -5.80 -0.24 1.94
C HIS A 237 -5.82 -1.70 2.42
N THR A 238 -6.85 -2.09 3.16
CA THR A 238 -7.00 -3.45 3.65
C THR A 238 -7.13 -4.46 2.51
N LEU A 239 -7.81 -4.10 1.42
CA LEU A 239 -7.91 -4.93 0.22
C LEU A 239 -6.57 -5.11 -0.49
N ARG A 240 -5.70 -4.08 -0.51
CA ARG A 240 -4.30 -4.24 -1.00
C ARG A 240 -3.52 -5.22 -0.15
N VAL A 241 -3.66 -5.17 1.18
CA VAL A 241 -3.02 -6.15 2.08
C VAL A 241 -3.51 -7.56 1.78
N LEU A 242 -4.83 -7.73 1.63
CA LEU A 242 -5.43 -9.02 1.33
C LEU A 242 -4.92 -9.57 -0.01
N LEU A 243 -4.89 -8.77 -1.08
CA LEU A 243 -4.35 -9.19 -2.39
C LEU A 243 -2.86 -9.57 -2.34
N ILE A 244 -2.06 -8.91 -1.50
CA ILE A 244 -0.66 -9.29 -1.27
C ILE A 244 -0.57 -10.65 -0.55
N VAL A 245 -1.41 -10.88 0.45
CA VAL A 245 -1.53 -12.18 1.13
C VAL A 245 -1.93 -13.29 0.15
N LEU A 246 -2.96 -13.05 -0.66
CA LEU A 246 -3.47 -14.01 -1.64
C LEU A 246 -2.45 -14.35 -2.74
N SER A 247 -1.64 -13.37 -3.15
CA SER A 247 -0.60 -13.56 -4.17
C SER A 247 0.71 -14.14 -3.64
N GLY A 248 0.82 -14.34 -2.32
CA GLY A 248 2.02 -14.89 -1.67
C GLY A 248 3.22 -13.95 -1.68
N ARG A 249 3.06 -12.68 -2.07
CA ARG A 249 4.17 -11.74 -2.25
C ARG A 249 4.80 -11.32 -0.92
N PRO A 250 6.12 -11.08 -0.89
CA PRO A 250 6.79 -10.59 0.30
C PRO A 250 6.38 -9.14 0.61
N LEU A 251 6.33 -8.81 1.90
CA LEU A 251 5.96 -7.47 2.37
C LEU A 251 7.11 -6.46 2.26
N ASP A 252 8.36 -6.93 2.15
CA ASP A 252 9.54 -6.07 2.06
C ASP A 252 9.82 -5.52 0.65
N ASP A 253 9.13 -6.05 -0.37
CA ASP A 253 9.31 -5.63 -1.74
C ASP A 253 9.05 -4.12 -1.85
N SER A 254 9.94 -3.42 -2.54
CA SER A 254 9.83 -1.98 -2.78
C SER A 254 8.48 -1.59 -3.39
N ALA A 255 7.92 -2.43 -4.26
CA ALA A 255 6.59 -2.25 -4.83
C ALA A 255 5.48 -2.44 -3.77
N ALA A 256 5.54 -3.53 -2.99
CA ALA A 256 4.61 -3.79 -1.90
C ALA A 256 4.64 -2.67 -0.84
N LYS A 257 5.83 -2.21 -0.42
CA LYS A 257 6.02 -1.09 0.51
C LYS A 257 5.41 0.20 -0.03
N SER A 258 5.63 0.53 -1.31
CA SER A 258 5.02 1.73 -1.91
C SER A 258 3.50 1.64 -1.92
N LEU A 259 2.95 0.44 -2.17
CA LEU A 259 1.51 0.18 -2.18
C LEU A 259 0.90 0.10 -0.77
N LEU A 260 1.67 -0.25 0.26
CA LEU A 260 1.19 -0.43 1.63
C LEU A 260 1.52 0.73 2.58
N LYS A 261 2.24 1.76 2.13
CA LYS A 261 2.53 2.94 2.97
C LYS A 261 1.27 3.75 3.25
N SER A 262 0.68 3.54 4.43
CA SER A 262 -0.24 4.50 5.03
C SER A 262 0.56 5.65 5.66
N LYS A 263 0.28 6.89 5.27
CA LYS A 263 1.02 8.10 5.70
C LYS A 263 0.96 8.37 7.21
N LYS A 264 0.08 7.68 7.95
CA LYS A 264 -0.19 7.91 9.38
C LYS A 264 -0.17 6.64 10.23
N LYS A 265 0.31 5.51 9.68
CA LYS A 265 0.27 4.24 10.40
C LYS A 265 1.40 4.16 11.43
N GLU A 266 1.02 4.00 12.69
CA GLU A 266 1.91 3.64 13.79
C GLU A 266 2.20 2.13 13.70
N TYR A 267 3.47 1.73 13.85
CA TYR A 267 3.84 0.32 13.80
C TYR A 267 3.73 -0.29 15.20
N ILE A 268 2.74 -1.16 15.39
CA ILE A 268 2.55 -1.87 16.66
C ILE A 268 3.47 -3.08 16.68
N SER A 269 4.36 -3.12 17.68
CA SER A 269 5.28 -4.22 17.95
C SER A 269 5.19 -4.62 19.42
N VAL A 270 5.45 -5.90 19.71
CA VAL A 270 5.61 -6.41 21.08
C VAL A 270 7.00 -7.01 21.19
N GLN A 271 7.76 -6.66 22.24
CA GLN A 271 9.09 -7.25 22.46
C GLN A 271 8.98 -8.78 22.57
N GLY A 272 9.85 -9.52 21.87
CA GLY A 272 9.81 -10.98 21.86
C GLY A 272 8.61 -11.61 21.15
N ALA A 273 7.70 -10.83 20.56
CA ALA A 273 6.83 -11.33 19.50
C ALA A 273 7.66 -11.39 18.23
N THR A 274 8.41 -12.48 18.04
CA THR A 274 8.86 -12.88 16.72
C THR A 274 7.62 -13.36 15.98
N GLY A 275 6.77 -12.41 15.57
CA GLY A 275 5.66 -12.71 14.68
C GLY A 275 6.21 -13.44 13.47
N ALA A 276 5.41 -14.31 12.88
CA ALA A 276 5.72 -14.97 11.62
C ALA A 276 5.98 -13.97 10.46
N SER A 277 5.91 -12.66 10.74
CA SER A 277 6.59 -11.55 10.07
C SER A 277 7.87 -11.97 9.33
N ASP A 278 8.84 -12.64 9.94
CA ASP A 278 10.13 -12.91 9.28
C ASP A 278 9.97 -13.79 8.02
N GLU A 279 9.02 -14.73 8.03
CA GLU A 279 8.69 -15.60 6.88
C GLU A 279 7.98 -14.84 5.74
N LEU A 280 7.14 -13.86 6.08
CA LEU A 280 6.46 -12.98 5.10
C LEU A 280 7.37 -11.89 4.56
N THR A 281 8.42 -11.56 5.30
CA THR A 281 9.19 -10.36 5.01
C THR A 281 10.01 -10.59 3.76
N HIS A 282 10.63 -11.77 3.56
CA HIS A 282 11.75 -11.88 2.60
C HIS A 282 11.52 -12.78 1.37
N GLN A 283 10.50 -13.63 1.34
CA GLN A 283 10.35 -14.61 0.27
C GLN A 283 8.92 -14.72 -0.27
N LEU A 284 8.81 -15.09 -1.55
CA LEU A 284 7.55 -15.45 -2.18
C LEU A 284 7.03 -16.76 -1.55
N ARG A 285 5.85 -16.72 -0.92
CA ARG A 285 5.22 -17.87 -0.29
C ARG A 285 4.44 -18.71 -1.30
N ALA A 286 4.38 -20.02 -1.05
CA ALA A 286 3.41 -20.87 -1.71
C ALA A 286 2.00 -20.54 -1.20
N VAL A 287 1.03 -20.47 -2.11
CA VAL A 287 -0.38 -20.21 -1.80
C VAL A 287 -1.26 -21.26 -2.48
N PRO A 288 -2.41 -21.63 -1.90
CA PRO A 288 -3.36 -22.55 -2.53
C PRO A 288 -3.87 -22.04 -3.89
N GLU A 289 -4.33 -22.95 -4.74
CA GLU A 289 -4.90 -22.58 -6.05
C GLU A 289 -6.16 -21.73 -5.90
N SER A 290 -6.95 -21.97 -4.85
CA SER A 290 -8.14 -21.17 -4.51
C SER A 290 -7.83 -19.68 -4.36
N PHE A 291 -6.67 -19.31 -3.78
CA PHE A 291 -6.25 -17.91 -3.64
C PHE A 291 -5.94 -17.26 -5.00
N THR A 292 -5.38 -18.04 -5.92
CA THR A 292 -5.14 -17.58 -7.30
C THR A 292 -6.46 -17.36 -8.03
N LEU A 293 -7.43 -18.27 -7.88
CA LEU A 293 -8.77 -18.15 -8.45
C LEU A 293 -9.51 -16.94 -7.86
N ALA A 294 -9.47 -16.78 -6.54
CA ALA A 294 -10.08 -15.65 -5.84
C ALA A 294 -9.47 -14.31 -6.29
N THR A 295 -8.13 -14.24 -6.45
CA THR A 295 -7.46 -13.04 -6.98
C THR A 295 -7.96 -12.68 -8.39
N LYS A 296 -8.11 -13.66 -9.29
CA LYS A 296 -8.66 -13.43 -10.64
C LYS A 296 -10.10 -12.92 -10.58
N LYS A 297 -10.92 -13.51 -9.71
CA LYS A 297 -12.31 -13.10 -9.50
C LYS A 297 -12.40 -11.66 -8.98
N ILE A 298 -11.60 -11.30 -7.97
CA ILE A 298 -11.52 -9.93 -7.43
C ILE A 298 -11.15 -8.94 -8.54
N ILE A 299 -10.16 -9.24 -9.38
CA ILE A 299 -9.77 -8.38 -10.50
C ILE A 299 -10.95 -8.17 -11.46
N GLN A 300 -11.67 -9.23 -11.81
CA GLN A 300 -12.83 -9.16 -12.70
C GLN A 300 -13.97 -8.33 -12.09
N ASP A 301 -14.33 -8.62 -10.84
CA ASP A 301 -15.43 -7.96 -10.12
C ASP A 301 -15.14 -6.50 -9.81
N ALA A 302 -13.90 -6.16 -9.43
CA ALA A 302 -13.49 -4.80 -9.11
C ALA A 302 -13.74 -3.83 -10.26
N VAL A 303 -13.54 -4.30 -11.50
CA VAL A 303 -13.78 -3.48 -12.69
C VAL A 303 -15.07 -3.87 -13.42
N ALA A 304 -15.86 -4.82 -12.92
CA ALA A 304 -17.13 -5.18 -13.54
C ALA A 304 -18.05 -3.95 -13.64
N GLY A 305 -18.66 -3.75 -14.81
CA GLY A 305 -19.54 -2.60 -15.06
C GLY A 305 -18.85 -1.24 -15.32
N MET A 306 -17.53 -1.13 -15.19
CA MET A 306 -16.81 0.11 -15.51
C MET A 306 -16.57 0.25 -17.03
N ASP A 307 -17.05 1.31 -17.65
CA ASP A 307 -16.64 1.61 -19.02
C ASP A 307 -15.21 2.19 -19.07
N PHE A 308 -14.71 2.43 -20.28
CA PHE A 308 -13.38 3.01 -20.48
C PHE A 308 -13.22 4.38 -19.78
N THR A 309 -14.28 5.18 -19.76
CA THR A 309 -14.28 6.50 -19.11
C THR A 309 -14.13 6.38 -17.60
N ALA A 310 -14.90 5.49 -16.97
CA ALA A 310 -14.86 5.21 -15.54
C ALA A 310 -13.48 4.70 -15.12
N LEU A 311 -12.90 3.75 -15.87
CA LEU A 311 -11.54 3.26 -15.62
C LEU A 311 -10.49 4.38 -15.71
N ARG A 312 -10.62 5.29 -16.68
CA ARG A 312 -9.71 6.43 -16.83
C ARG A 312 -9.81 7.40 -15.65
N VAL A 313 -11.00 7.60 -15.08
CA VAL A 313 -11.16 8.43 -13.88
C VAL A 313 -10.61 7.71 -12.64
N LEU A 314 -10.89 6.42 -12.48
CA LEU A 314 -10.33 5.60 -11.40
C LEU A 314 -8.79 5.61 -11.42
N ALA A 315 -8.20 5.55 -12.61
CA ALA A 315 -6.75 5.65 -12.82
C ALA A 315 -6.14 6.96 -12.30
N LYS A 316 -6.94 8.01 -12.09
CA LYS A 316 -6.50 9.31 -11.53
C LYS A 316 -6.99 9.52 -10.09
N HIS A 317 -7.75 8.58 -9.54
CA HIS A 317 -8.30 8.69 -8.20
C HIS A 317 -7.21 8.41 -7.15
N PRO A 318 -6.98 9.28 -6.14
CA PRO A 318 -5.89 9.14 -5.18
C PRO A 318 -5.96 7.85 -4.34
N THR A 319 -7.17 7.36 -4.05
CA THR A 319 -7.38 6.11 -3.31
C THR A 319 -7.47 4.90 -4.24
N GLY A 320 -7.99 5.09 -5.45
CA GLY A 320 -8.27 4.00 -6.39
C GLY A 320 -7.05 3.59 -7.19
N ASN A 321 -6.23 4.55 -7.60
CA ASN A 321 -5.03 4.33 -8.40
C ASN A 321 -4.04 3.35 -7.75
N PRO A 322 -3.69 3.41 -6.45
CA PRO A 322 -2.79 2.43 -5.83
C PRO A 322 -3.31 1.00 -5.89
N LEU A 323 -4.60 0.78 -5.63
CA LEU A 323 -5.18 -0.56 -5.73
C LEU A 323 -5.28 -1.01 -7.19
N LEU A 324 -5.62 -0.11 -8.11
CA LEU A 324 -5.64 -0.40 -9.55
C LEU A 324 -4.25 -0.78 -10.10
N GLN A 325 -3.17 -0.17 -9.57
CA GLN A 325 -1.80 -0.58 -9.87
C GLN A 325 -1.54 -2.04 -9.47
N LEU A 326 -1.92 -2.41 -8.25
CA LEU A 326 -1.75 -3.79 -7.75
C LEU A 326 -2.59 -4.77 -8.57
N LEU A 327 -3.85 -4.45 -8.85
CA LEU A 327 -4.73 -5.27 -9.68
C LEU A 327 -4.16 -5.47 -11.09
N LEU A 328 -3.63 -4.42 -11.72
CA LEU A 328 -3.01 -4.51 -13.05
C LEU A 328 -1.77 -5.40 -13.03
N GLU A 329 -0.93 -5.25 -12.01
CA GLU A 329 0.27 -6.08 -11.88
C GLU A 329 -0.08 -7.56 -11.68
N LEU A 330 -1.05 -7.85 -10.81
CA LEU A 330 -1.56 -9.19 -10.59
C LEU A 330 -2.20 -9.77 -11.85
N ASP A 331 -3.07 -9.02 -12.54
CA ASP A 331 -3.71 -9.41 -13.81
C ASP A 331 -2.66 -9.84 -14.85
N ILE A 332 -1.62 -9.01 -15.05
CA ILE A 332 -0.55 -9.31 -15.99
C ILE A 332 0.20 -10.57 -15.56
N SER A 333 0.58 -10.69 -14.29
CA SER A 333 1.38 -11.82 -13.78
C SER A 333 0.64 -13.16 -13.86
N LEU A 334 -0.67 -13.16 -13.61
CA LEU A 334 -1.52 -14.35 -13.63
C LEU A 334 -1.87 -14.79 -15.05
N ASN A 335 -1.99 -13.84 -15.99
CA ASN A 335 -2.30 -14.16 -17.38
C ASN A 335 -1.05 -14.54 -18.20
N HIS A 336 0.16 -14.13 -17.77
CA HIS A 336 1.41 -14.48 -18.46
C HIS A 336 1.74 -16.00 -18.40
N LYS A 337 1.16 -16.74 -17.45
CA LYS A 337 1.45 -18.17 -17.22
C LYS A 337 0.46 -19.14 -17.90
N THR A 338 -0.52 -18.64 -18.67
CA THR A 338 -1.55 -19.50 -19.29
C THR A 338 -1.09 -20.09 -20.62
N ASP A 339 -1.36 -21.39 -20.81
CA ASP A 339 -1.09 -22.12 -22.05
C ASP A 339 -1.75 -21.45 -23.26
N LYS A 340 -1.02 -21.42 -24.39
CA LYS A 340 -1.33 -20.68 -25.62
C LYS A 340 -2.73 -20.89 -26.20
N ALA A 341 -3.47 -21.92 -25.80
CA ALA A 341 -4.81 -22.24 -26.30
C ALA A 341 -5.95 -21.58 -25.50
N SER A 342 -5.82 -21.37 -24.19
CA SER A 342 -6.84 -20.71 -23.34
C SER A 342 -6.59 -19.20 -23.19
N ALA A 343 -5.37 -18.75 -23.45
CA ALA A 343 -4.97 -17.34 -23.36
C ALA A 343 -5.71 -16.41 -24.33
N ALA A 344 -6.13 -16.88 -25.52
CA ALA A 344 -6.71 -16.01 -26.55
C ALA A 344 -8.15 -15.54 -26.25
N ALA A 345 -8.93 -16.34 -25.50
CA ALA A 345 -10.28 -15.98 -25.07
C ALA A 345 -10.27 -15.25 -23.72
N SER A 346 -9.43 -15.69 -22.78
CA SER A 346 -9.28 -15.09 -21.45
C SER A 346 -8.56 -13.73 -21.44
N SER A 347 -7.73 -13.41 -22.44
CA SER A 347 -6.95 -12.17 -22.39
C SER A 347 -7.73 -10.93 -22.78
N LYS A 348 -8.82 -11.02 -23.55
CA LYS A 348 -9.51 -9.81 -24.04
C LYS A 348 -10.27 -9.06 -22.96
N ASP A 349 -10.72 -9.77 -21.93
CA ASP A 349 -11.44 -9.20 -20.78
C ASP A 349 -10.52 -8.84 -19.60
N SER A 350 -9.20 -9.04 -19.77
CA SER A 350 -8.23 -8.71 -18.74
C SER A 350 -8.16 -7.20 -18.49
N LEU A 351 -7.80 -6.82 -17.26
CA LEU A 351 -7.68 -5.41 -16.88
C LEU A 351 -6.71 -4.65 -17.80
N LEU A 352 -5.60 -5.27 -18.20
CA LEU A 352 -4.67 -4.69 -19.17
C LEU A 352 -5.36 -4.24 -20.46
N TYR A 353 -6.19 -5.10 -21.06
CA TYR A 353 -6.86 -4.81 -22.33
C TYR A 353 -8.09 -3.93 -22.17
N ARG A 354 -8.66 -3.83 -20.97
CA ARG A 354 -9.67 -2.81 -20.66
C ARG A 354 -9.06 -1.41 -20.52
N LEU A 355 -7.83 -1.30 -20.02
CA LEU A 355 -7.07 -0.04 -20.00
C LEU A 355 -6.51 0.32 -21.38
N LEU A 356 -6.12 -0.68 -22.17
CA LEU A 356 -5.59 -0.52 -23.53
C LEU A 356 -6.39 -1.35 -24.55
N PRO A 357 -7.63 -0.93 -24.89
CA PRO A 357 -8.47 -1.64 -25.86
C PRO A 357 -7.75 -1.86 -27.19
N ASP A 358 -7.83 -3.07 -27.73
CA ASP A 358 -7.24 -3.47 -29.03
C ASP A 358 -5.72 -3.30 -29.18
N ALA A 359 -5.00 -3.17 -28.05
CA ALA A 359 -3.55 -3.13 -28.07
C ALA A 359 -2.96 -4.49 -28.52
N PRO A 360 -1.79 -4.50 -29.20
CA PRO A 360 -0.91 -3.36 -29.47
C PRO A 360 -1.27 -2.54 -30.71
N ALA A 361 -2.23 -2.97 -31.54
CA ALA A 361 -2.52 -2.33 -32.83
C ALA A 361 -3.13 -0.94 -32.67
N SER A 362 -4.03 -0.76 -31.69
CA SER A 362 -4.64 0.54 -31.39
C SER A 362 -3.61 1.59 -30.95
N LEU A 363 -2.49 1.20 -30.34
CA LEU A 363 -1.47 2.12 -29.85
C LEU A 363 -0.76 2.91 -30.95
N SER A 364 -0.91 2.56 -32.22
CA SER A 364 -0.41 3.37 -33.35
C SER A 364 -1.46 4.34 -33.91
N ASP A 365 -2.72 4.20 -33.51
CA ASP A 365 -3.81 5.10 -33.90
C ASP A 365 -4.01 6.17 -32.82
N GLU A 366 -3.67 7.42 -33.15
CA GLU A 366 -3.78 8.57 -32.25
C GLU A 366 -5.22 8.84 -31.79
N THR A 367 -6.22 8.36 -32.54
CA THR A 367 -7.65 8.53 -32.21
C THR A 367 -8.22 7.37 -31.39
N SER A 368 -7.41 6.35 -31.11
CA SER A 368 -7.85 5.21 -30.32
C SER A 368 -7.94 5.50 -28.83
N GLN A 369 -8.82 4.78 -28.14
CA GLN A 369 -8.92 4.83 -26.68
C GLN A 369 -7.61 4.48 -25.97
N ALA A 370 -6.84 3.52 -26.50
CA ALA A 370 -5.55 3.15 -25.92
C ALA A 370 -4.54 4.32 -26.00
N ALA A 371 -4.51 5.06 -27.12
CA ALA A 371 -3.67 6.24 -27.26
C ALA A 371 -4.13 7.39 -26.36
N ASP A 372 -5.43 7.65 -26.31
CA ASP A 372 -6.03 8.63 -25.40
C ASP A 372 -5.71 8.33 -23.94
N PHE A 373 -5.76 7.06 -23.53
CA PHE A 373 -5.39 6.64 -22.18
C PHE A 373 -3.95 7.05 -21.87
N VAL A 374 -2.98 6.62 -22.69
CA VAL A 374 -1.55 6.90 -22.45
C VAL A 374 -1.27 8.40 -22.41
N ASN A 375 -1.80 9.15 -23.39
CA ASN A 375 -1.63 10.60 -23.46
C ASN A 375 -2.25 11.32 -22.25
N SER A 376 -3.38 10.83 -21.74
CA SER A 376 -4.03 11.41 -20.56
C SER A 376 -3.33 11.11 -19.23
N MET A 377 -2.44 10.10 -19.18
CA MET A 377 -1.74 9.67 -17.97
C MET A 377 -0.31 10.22 -17.86
N VAL A 378 0.38 10.40 -18.99
CA VAL A 378 1.84 10.67 -19.00
C VAL A 378 2.24 11.94 -18.22
N TYR A 379 1.39 12.97 -18.20
CA TYR A 379 1.60 14.21 -17.45
C TYR A 379 0.70 14.32 -16.20
N ASP A 380 -0.07 13.29 -15.87
CA ASP A 380 -0.97 13.30 -14.73
C ASP A 380 -0.23 12.90 -13.44
N GLN A 381 -0.37 13.68 -12.37
CA GLN A 381 0.34 13.47 -11.10
C GLN A 381 0.06 12.10 -10.47
N ILE A 382 -1.17 11.58 -10.64
CA ILE A 382 -1.60 10.29 -10.07
C ILE A 382 -1.56 9.22 -11.16
N GLY A 383 -2.14 9.53 -12.32
CA GLY A 383 -2.24 8.63 -13.47
C GLY A 383 -0.89 8.15 -14.01
N SER A 384 0.16 8.98 -13.95
CA SER A 384 1.50 8.58 -14.36
C SER A 384 2.04 7.37 -13.57
N ARG A 385 1.62 7.19 -12.30
CA ARG A 385 2.02 6.04 -11.47
C ARG A 385 1.43 4.73 -12.00
N LEU A 386 0.18 4.75 -12.46
CA LEU A 386 -0.41 3.58 -13.13
C LEU A 386 0.28 3.30 -14.46
N LEU A 387 0.63 4.34 -15.21
CA LEU A 387 1.40 4.19 -16.45
C LEU A 387 2.80 3.62 -16.20
N GLU A 388 3.46 3.99 -15.09
CA GLU A 388 4.71 3.34 -14.66
C GLU A 388 4.53 1.85 -14.44
N THR A 389 3.50 1.43 -13.70
CA THR A 389 3.20 0.01 -13.43
C THR A 389 2.87 -0.74 -14.71
N LEU A 390 2.08 -0.14 -15.59
CA LEU A 390 1.76 -0.68 -16.90
C LEU A 390 3.03 -0.90 -17.73
N ILE A 391 3.86 0.14 -17.88
CA ILE A 391 5.10 0.07 -18.67
C ILE A 391 6.08 -0.91 -18.05
N THR A 392 6.12 -1.07 -16.74
CA THR A 392 7.03 -2.02 -16.08
C THR A 392 6.66 -3.46 -16.40
N ASN A 393 5.36 -3.78 -16.39
CA ASN A 393 4.90 -5.17 -16.38
C ASN A 393 4.33 -5.65 -17.71
N CYS A 394 3.87 -4.77 -18.61
CA CYS A 394 3.12 -5.19 -19.79
C CYS A 394 3.92 -6.14 -20.72
N PRO A 395 3.24 -7.02 -21.49
CA PRO A 395 3.88 -7.92 -22.44
C PRO A 395 4.75 -7.19 -23.46
N GLY A 396 5.81 -7.86 -23.93
CA GLY A 396 6.81 -7.24 -24.82
C GLY A 396 6.25 -6.63 -26.11
N LYS A 397 5.17 -7.17 -26.67
CA LYS A 397 4.50 -6.59 -27.85
C LYS A 397 3.84 -5.24 -27.55
N ILE A 398 3.16 -5.13 -26.41
CA ILE A 398 2.54 -3.89 -25.95
C ILE A 398 3.62 -2.88 -25.56
N PHE A 399 4.67 -3.32 -24.86
CA PHE A 399 5.81 -2.48 -24.51
C PHE A 399 6.47 -1.86 -25.74
N LYS A 400 6.74 -2.65 -26.79
CA LYS A 400 7.33 -2.14 -28.03
C LYS A 400 6.48 -1.05 -28.68
N ALA A 401 5.16 -1.26 -28.75
CA ALA A 401 4.24 -0.26 -29.29
C ALA A 401 4.21 1.02 -28.44
N LEU A 402 4.18 0.89 -27.10
CA LEU A 402 4.26 2.03 -26.19
C LEU A 402 5.57 2.80 -26.36
N SER A 403 6.70 2.09 -26.32
CA SER A 403 8.04 2.66 -26.44
C SER A 403 8.20 3.43 -27.76
N HIS A 404 7.83 2.81 -28.88
CA HIS A 404 7.97 3.40 -30.20
C HIS A 404 7.03 4.59 -30.42
N ASN A 405 5.72 4.40 -30.19
CA ASN A 405 4.71 5.38 -30.60
C ASN A 405 4.58 6.57 -29.62
N PHE A 406 4.86 6.37 -28.33
CA PHE A 406 4.63 7.43 -27.32
C PHE A 406 5.92 8.05 -26.79
N PHE A 407 6.98 7.25 -26.62
CA PHE A 407 8.19 7.65 -25.89
C PHE A 407 9.41 7.90 -26.77
N GLY A 408 9.66 7.14 -27.83
CA GLY A 408 10.92 7.14 -28.59
C GLY A 408 11.35 8.53 -29.08
N GLU A 409 10.46 9.22 -29.79
CA GLU A 409 10.75 10.59 -30.29
C GLU A 409 10.77 11.64 -29.19
N ARG A 410 9.98 11.45 -28.13
CA ARG A 410 9.77 12.45 -27.07
C ARG A 410 10.61 12.21 -25.82
N ILE A 411 11.49 11.20 -25.80
CA ILE A 411 12.17 10.73 -24.59
C ILE A 411 12.97 11.84 -23.90
N ALA A 412 13.70 12.65 -24.68
CA ALA A 412 14.46 13.80 -24.17
C ALA A 412 13.56 14.91 -23.57
N THR A 413 12.32 15.04 -24.06
CA THR A 413 11.33 15.97 -23.49
C THR A 413 10.75 15.42 -22.20
N TYR A 414 10.44 14.13 -22.14
CA TYR A 414 9.86 13.52 -20.95
C TYR A 414 10.82 13.49 -19.76
N VAL A 415 12.09 13.14 -19.96
CA VAL A 415 13.06 13.09 -18.85
C VAL A 415 13.29 14.45 -18.19
N ARG A 416 12.96 15.56 -18.86
CA ARG A 416 13.06 16.93 -18.32
C ARG A 416 11.84 17.35 -17.48
N ASN A 417 10.72 16.64 -17.63
CA ASN A 417 9.44 16.98 -17.00
C ASN A 417 9.32 16.39 -15.59
N ASP A 418 8.60 17.09 -14.71
CA ASP A 418 8.41 16.70 -13.30
C ASP A 418 7.63 15.39 -13.12
N ILE A 419 6.80 15.02 -14.08
CA ILE A 419 5.87 13.90 -13.98
C ILE A 419 6.21 12.85 -15.04
N ALA A 420 6.29 13.25 -16.30
CA ALA A 420 6.52 12.33 -17.42
C ALA A 420 7.91 11.67 -17.39
N SER A 421 8.85 12.19 -16.59
CA SER A 421 10.14 11.55 -16.37
C SER A 421 9.99 10.17 -15.71
N TYR A 422 9.00 9.96 -14.84
CA TYR A 422 8.83 8.66 -14.17
C TYR A 422 8.40 7.53 -15.12
N PRO A 423 7.34 7.67 -15.95
CA PRO A 423 7.06 6.71 -17.02
C PRO A 423 8.22 6.53 -18.00
N ALA A 424 8.92 7.62 -18.37
CA ALA A 424 10.08 7.55 -19.25
C ALA A 424 11.23 6.72 -18.65
N LEU A 425 11.46 6.80 -17.33
CA LEU A 425 12.42 5.95 -16.64
C LEU A 425 12.04 4.46 -16.72
N ARG A 426 10.76 4.12 -16.64
CA ARG A 426 10.29 2.73 -16.83
C ARG A 426 10.55 2.23 -18.25
N VAL A 427 10.39 3.10 -19.25
CA VAL A 427 10.77 2.77 -20.63
C VAL A 427 12.28 2.52 -20.74
N LEU A 428 13.13 3.44 -20.25
CA LEU A 428 14.59 3.32 -20.30
C LEU A 428 15.10 2.05 -19.60
N ASN A 429 14.41 1.57 -18.57
CA ASN A 429 14.75 0.32 -17.90
C ASN A 429 14.50 -0.93 -18.76
N ARG A 430 13.55 -0.88 -19.70
CA ARG A 430 13.11 -2.04 -20.49
C ARG A 430 13.60 -2.08 -21.95
N VAL A 431 14.00 -0.94 -22.51
CA VAL A 431 14.44 -0.85 -23.91
C VAL A 431 15.60 -1.81 -24.26
N SER A 432 15.70 -2.12 -25.55
CA SER A 432 16.82 -2.88 -26.12
C SER A 432 18.11 -2.05 -26.08
N LYS A 433 19.24 -2.67 -26.43
CA LYS A 433 20.51 -1.93 -26.53
C LYS A 433 20.41 -0.82 -27.58
N ASP A 434 19.89 -1.13 -28.77
CA ASP A 434 19.84 -0.19 -29.89
C ASP A 434 18.92 1.00 -29.57
N ASP A 435 17.74 0.73 -29.00
CA ASP A 435 16.80 1.77 -28.57
C ASP A 435 17.39 2.63 -27.44
N LEU A 436 18.15 2.03 -26.51
CA LEU A 436 18.84 2.76 -25.44
C LEU A 436 19.90 3.70 -26.02
N VAL A 437 20.67 3.23 -27.01
CA VAL A 437 21.69 4.03 -27.69
C VAL A 437 21.05 5.27 -28.34
N GLU A 438 19.95 5.08 -29.05
CA GLU A 438 19.22 6.18 -29.67
C GLU A 438 18.65 7.16 -28.62
N ALA A 439 18.07 6.63 -27.54
CA ALA A 439 17.54 7.44 -26.46
C ALA A 439 18.64 8.28 -25.79
N VAL A 440 19.82 7.70 -25.50
CA VAL A 440 20.95 8.44 -24.92
C VAL A 440 21.40 9.56 -25.85
N LYS A 441 21.54 9.29 -27.15
CA LYS A 441 21.90 10.32 -28.15
C LYS A 441 20.91 11.50 -28.12
N LYS A 442 19.62 11.23 -28.02
CA LYS A 442 18.56 12.25 -27.89
C LYS A 442 18.63 13.00 -26.55
N ILE A 443 19.03 12.34 -25.46
CA ILE A 443 19.04 12.90 -24.09
C ILE A 443 20.32 13.71 -23.79
N ILE A 444 21.47 13.39 -24.39
CA ILE A 444 22.76 14.07 -24.13
C ILE A 444 22.64 15.61 -24.13
N PRO A 445 21.98 16.25 -25.12
CA PRO A 445 21.82 17.72 -25.12
C PRO A 445 21.04 18.27 -23.92
N ALA A 446 20.23 17.45 -23.25
CA ALA A 446 19.45 17.83 -22.08
C ALA A 446 20.20 17.66 -20.75
N VAL A 447 21.37 17.01 -20.73
CA VAL A 447 22.12 16.69 -19.48
C VAL A 447 22.39 17.91 -18.60
N PRO A 448 22.85 19.07 -19.10
CA PRO A 448 23.08 20.25 -18.24
C PRO A 448 21.81 20.70 -17.50
N LEU A 449 20.67 20.63 -18.18
CA LEU A 449 19.39 20.96 -17.57
C LEU A 449 18.94 19.90 -16.55
N LEU A 450 19.24 18.62 -16.79
CA LEU A 450 18.96 17.55 -15.84
C LEU A 450 19.74 17.73 -14.54
N VAL A 451 21.02 18.10 -14.62
CA VAL A 451 21.88 18.41 -13.46
C VAL A 451 21.33 19.62 -12.71
N THR A 452 21.07 20.72 -13.42
CA THR A 452 20.53 21.96 -12.82
C THR A 452 19.19 21.73 -12.12
N LYS A 453 18.37 20.79 -12.61
CA LYS A 453 17.08 20.40 -12.02
C LYS A 453 17.18 19.23 -11.02
N ALA A 454 18.39 18.83 -10.62
CA ALA A 454 18.63 17.71 -9.70
C ALA A 454 17.95 16.40 -10.13
N ARG A 455 17.90 16.11 -11.43
CA ARG A 455 17.32 14.88 -12.01
C ARG A 455 18.30 13.71 -11.96
N TYR A 456 18.88 13.46 -10.80
CA TYR A 456 19.92 12.45 -10.64
C TYR A 456 19.40 11.02 -10.84
N ASN A 457 18.12 10.78 -10.56
CA ASN A 457 17.45 9.51 -10.85
C ASN A 457 17.48 9.15 -12.36
N VAL A 458 17.34 10.14 -13.24
CA VAL A 458 17.44 9.95 -14.70
C VAL A 458 18.87 9.59 -15.08
N LEU A 459 19.83 10.38 -14.62
CA LEU A 459 21.24 10.16 -14.93
C LEU A 459 21.72 8.80 -14.41
N LYS A 460 21.41 8.47 -13.15
CA LYS A 460 21.67 7.16 -12.55
C LYS A 460 21.11 6.03 -13.41
N THR A 461 19.84 6.13 -13.80
CA THR A 461 19.20 5.11 -14.66
C THR A 461 19.95 4.96 -15.98
N LEU A 462 20.31 6.05 -16.65
CA LEU A 462 21.04 5.99 -17.91
C LEU A 462 22.40 5.30 -17.75
N PHE A 463 23.17 5.64 -16.71
CA PHE A 463 24.46 4.99 -16.44
C PHE A 463 24.31 3.50 -16.14
N GLU A 464 23.37 3.13 -15.26
CA GLU A 464 23.10 1.72 -14.90
C GLU A 464 22.65 0.91 -16.10
N ARG A 465 21.79 1.48 -16.96
CA ARG A 465 21.29 0.80 -18.16
C ARG A 465 22.34 0.70 -19.26
N CYS A 466 23.16 1.74 -19.46
CA CYS A 466 24.28 1.66 -20.40
C CYS A 466 25.28 0.58 -19.97
N GLU A 467 25.58 0.48 -18.68
CA GLU A 467 26.42 -0.58 -18.13
C GLU A 467 25.80 -1.97 -18.37
N ALA A 468 24.55 -2.16 -17.95
CA ALA A 468 23.85 -3.44 -18.05
C ALA A 468 23.65 -3.93 -19.50
N ARG A 469 23.66 -3.03 -20.50
CA ARG A 469 23.50 -3.35 -21.92
C ARG A 469 24.81 -3.29 -22.72
N GLY A 470 25.94 -2.98 -22.08
CA GLY A 470 27.23 -2.82 -22.76
C GLY A 470 27.25 -1.70 -23.80
N ALA A 471 26.55 -0.59 -23.53
CA ALA A 471 26.55 0.64 -24.33
C ALA A 471 27.62 1.61 -23.79
N TYR A 472 28.89 1.18 -23.89
CA TYR A 472 30.01 1.86 -23.26
C TYR A 472 30.34 3.21 -23.90
N GLU A 473 30.15 3.35 -25.21
CA GLU A 473 30.37 4.62 -25.91
C GLU A 473 29.39 5.69 -25.42
N GLU A 474 28.13 5.31 -25.26
CA GLU A 474 27.05 6.14 -24.73
C GLU A 474 27.29 6.49 -23.26
N LYS A 475 27.77 5.52 -22.46
CA LYS A 475 28.20 5.77 -21.09
C LYS A 475 29.30 6.84 -21.04
N SER A 476 30.34 6.71 -21.87
CA SER A 476 31.43 7.69 -21.95
C SER A 476 30.96 9.05 -22.49
N ALA A 477 29.97 9.08 -23.38
CA ALA A 477 29.36 10.32 -23.85
C ALA A 477 28.55 11.01 -22.73
N LEU A 478 27.80 10.25 -21.93
CA LEU A 478 27.11 10.75 -20.74
C LEU A 478 28.09 11.29 -19.69
N THR A 479 29.21 10.61 -19.44
CA THR A 479 30.25 11.10 -18.51
C THR A 479 30.82 12.44 -18.96
N ARG A 480 31.10 12.60 -20.26
CA ARG A 480 31.57 13.89 -20.82
C ARG A 480 30.51 14.97 -20.63
N ALA A 481 29.27 14.71 -21.05
CA ALA A 481 28.18 15.67 -20.91
C ALA A 481 27.89 16.06 -19.45
N LEU A 482 28.09 15.14 -18.50
CA LEU A 482 27.95 15.42 -17.06
C LEU A 482 29.12 16.24 -16.50
N THR A 483 30.33 16.07 -17.03
CA THR A 483 31.52 16.82 -16.59
C THR A 483 31.51 18.24 -17.16
N ASP A 484 30.93 18.43 -18.34
CA ASP A 484 30.79 19.72 -19.01
C ASP A 484 29.60 20.55 -18.49
N ALA A 485 28.66 19.90 -17.79
CA ALA A 485 27.45 20.49 -17.19
C ALA A 485 27.73 21.10 -15.82
#